data_AF-A0A814Q1K0-F1
#
_entry.id   AF-A0A814Q1K0-F1
#
_cell.length_a   1.000
_cell.length_b   1.000
_cell.length_c   1.000
_cell.angle_alpha   90.00
_cell.angle_beta   90.00
_cell.angle_gamma   90.00
#
_symmetry.space_group_name_H-M   'P 1'
#
loop_
_entity.id
_entity.type
_entity.pdbx_description
1 polymer ?
#
loop_
_entity_poly.entity_id
_entity_poly.type
_entity_poly.pdbx_seq_one_letter_code
_entity_poly.pdbx_strand_id
1 'polypeptide(L)'
;MPRNYKAFHDMLEKSSDCYRSNSIELRMIEQFRMTYTIDKAAEWYTDDSFIYRLIDKALRTEDIELLYLFRFYIVDLCSQLE
;
A
#
# COMPACT_ATOMS: atom_id res chain seq x y z
N MET A 1 7.09 -13.33 9.24
CA MET A 1 5.85 -13.93 8.67
C MET A 1 6.12 -14.33 7.22
N PRO A 2 5.59 -15.46 6.72
CA PRO A 2 5.72 -15.80 5.30
C PRO A 2 5.04 -14.71 4.44
N ARG A 3 5.65 -14.34 3.30
CA ARG A 3 5.07 -13.38 2.34
C ARG A 3 3.66 -13.81 1.96
N ASN A 4 2.66 -13.09 2.45
CA ASN A 4 1.26 -13.41 2.20
C ASN A 4 0.82 -12.74 0.89
N TYR A 5 1.01 -13.44 -0.22
CA TYR A 5 0.60 -12.98 -1.56
C TYR A 5 -0.89 -12.60 -1.63
N LYS A 6 -1.75 -13.24 -0.82
CA LYS A 6 -3.15 -12.87 -0.72
C LYS A 6 -3.31 -11.48 -0.10
N ALA A 7 -2.59 -11.16 0.98
CA ALA A 7 -2.66 -9.83 1.61
C ALA A 7 -2.18 -8.72 0.65
N PHE A 8 -1.12 -8.98 -0.13
CA PHE A 8 -0.68 -8.06 -1.18
C PHE A 8 -1.76 -7.85 -2.25
N HIS A 9 -2.38 -8.93 -2.73
CA HIS A 9 -3.44 -8.84 -3.73
C HIS A 9 -4.67 -8.10 -3.22
N ASP A 10 -5.19 -8.48 -2.04
CA ASP A 10 -6.36 -7.88 -1.41
C ASP A 10 -6.15 -6.35 -1.23
N MET A 11 -4.95 -5.93 -0.81
CA MET A 11 -4.57 -4.53 -0.66
C MET A 11 -4.63 -3.76 -1.99
N LEU A 12 -4.12 -4.35 -3.08
CA LEU A 12 -4.13 -3.71 -4.40
C LEU A 12 -5.54 -3.63 -4.99
N GLU A 13 -6.36 -4.68 -4.83
CA GLU A 13 -7.76 -4.63 -5.27
C GLU A 13 -8.54 -3.52 -4.57
N LYS A 14 -8.42 -3.43 -3.23
CA LYS A 14 -9.09 -2.36 -2.48
C LYS A 14 -8.59 -0.98 -2.91
N SER A 15 -7.29 -0.83 -3.18
CA SER A 15 -6.71 0.42 -3.65
C SER A 15 -7.31 0.81 -5.01
N SER A 16 -7.42 -0.14 -5.94
CA SER A 16 -8.07 0.09 -7.24
C SER A 16 -9.53 0.49 -7.10
N ASP A 17 -10.27 -0.12 -6.17
CA ASP A 17 -11.66 0.25 -5.89
C ASP A 17 -11.78 1.68 -5.34
N CYS A 18 -10.88 2.08 -4.44
CA CYS A 18 -10.82 3.44 -3.89
C CYS A 18 -10.54 4.49 -4.98
N TYR A 19 -9.77 4.13 -6.00
CA TYR A 19 -9.35 5.02 -7.08
C TYR A 19 -9.96 4.68 -8.44
N ARG A 20 -11.09 3.97 -8.48
CA ARG A 20 -11.72 3.44 -9.71
C ARG A 20 -11.94 4.47 -10.83
N SER A 21 -12.05 5.74 -10.50
CA SER A 21 -12.26 6.85 -11.45
C SER A 21 -11.03 7.73 -11.66
N ASN A 22 -9.89 7.39 -11.06
CA ASN A 22 -8.63 8.11 -11.17
C ASN A 22 -7.61 7.27 -11.94
N SER A 23 -7.52 7.51 -13.24
CA SER A 23 -6.63 6.76 -14.16
C SER A 23 -5.14 6.89 -13.83
N ILE A 24 -4.72 8.00 -13.20
CA ILE A 24 -3.34 8.23 -12.78
C ILE A 24 -2.99 7.26 -11.64
N GLU A 25 -3.85 7.18 -10.63
CA GLU A 25 -3.66 6.28 -9.48
C GLU A 25 -3.73 4.82 -9.91
N LEU A 26 -4.67 4.46 -10.78
CA LEU A 26 -4.76 3.10 -11.32
C LEU A 26 -3.47 2.69 -12.04
N ARG A 27 -2.83 3.62 -12.78
CA ARG A 27 -1.53 3.36 -13.40
C ARG A 27 -0.41 3.21 -12.35
N MET A 28 -0.41 4.02 -11.30
CA MET A 28 0.55 3.89 -10.20
C MET A 28 0.38 2.56 -9.45
N ILE A 29 -0.86 2.09 -9.24
CA ILE A 29 -1.17 0.79 -8.62
C ILE A 29 -0.61 -0.36 -9.46
N GLU A 30 -0.77 -0.31 -10.79
CA GLU A 30 -0.21 -1.35 -11.67
C GLU A 30 1.33 -1.28 -11.74
N GLN A 31 1.91 -0.08 -11.73
CA GLN A 31 3.36 0.07 -11.61
C GLN A 31 3.87 -0.52 -10.30
N PHE A 32 3.21 -0.23 -9.19
CA PHE A 32 3.51 -0.81 -7.88
C PHE A 32 3.42 -2.34 -7.93
N ARG A 33 2.35 -2.91 -8.49
CA ARG A 33 2.17 -4.36 -8.65
C ARG A 33 3.36 -5.03 -9.32
N MET A 34 3.91 -4.40 -10.37
CA MET A 34 5.00 -4.95 -11.18
C MET A 34 6.40 -4.71 -10.58
N THR A 35 6.58 -3.61 -9.84
CA THR A 35 7.92 -3.12 -9.47
C THR A 35 8.18 -3.11 -7.97
N TYR A 36 7.17 -3.37 -7.15
CA TYR A 36 7.30 -3.35 -5.70
C TYR A 36 8.22 -4.48 -5.22
N THR A 37 9.18 -4.07 -4.40
CA THR A 37 10.07 -4.95 -3.64
C THR A 37 10.20 -4.40 -2.23
N ILE A 38 10.52 -5.28 -1.27
CA ILE A 38 10.62 -4.90 0.15
C ILE A 38 11.62 -3.77 0.38
N ASP A 39 12.67 -3.64 -0.43
CA ASP A 39 13.70 -2.58 -0.39
C ASP A 39 13.21 -1.23 -0.92
N LYS A 40 12.06 -1.17 -1.58
CA LYS A 40 11.44 0.08 -2.07
C LYS A 40 10.27 0.58 -1.21
N ALA A 41 10.01 -0.03 -0.07
CA ALA A 41 8.87 0.33 0.77
C ALA A 41 8.91 1.81 1.20
N ALA A 42 10.04 2.32 1.70
CA ALA A 42 10.15 3.73 2.08
C ALA A 42 10.00 4.68 0.89
N GLU A 43 10.60 4.37 -0.27
CA GLU A 43 10.47 5.17 -1.51
C GLU A 43 9.00 5.37 -1.88
N TRP A 44 8.23 4.27 -1.96
CA TRP A 44 6.80 4.32 -2.25
C TRP A 44 5.98 5.07 -1.18
N TYR A 45 6.45 5.14 0.05
CA TYR A 45 5.76 5.82 1.14
C TYR A 45 6.05 7.32 1.14
N THR A 46 7.25 7.72 0.73
CA THR A 46 7.64 9.13 0.65
C THR A 46 7.20 9.78 -0.65
N ASP A 47 7.06 9.00 -1.72
CA ASP A 47 6.47 9.46 -2.97
C ASP A 47 4.98 9.78 -2.77
N ASP A 48 4.46 10.78 -3.50
CA ASP A 48 3.04 11.16 -3.50
C ASP A 48 2.18 10.09 -4.20
N SER A 49 2.09 8.92 -3.57
CA SER A 49 1.55 7.68 -4.11
C SER A 49 0.21 7.31 -3.48
N PHE A 50 -0.52 6.41 -4.16
CA PHE A 50 -1.78 5.88 -3.65
C PHE A 50 -1.61 5.27 -2.25
N ILE A 51 -0.47 4.61 -1.99
CA ILE A 51 -0.25 3.85 -0.76
C ILE A 51 0.05 4.78 0.42
N TYR A 52 0.84 5.84 0.19
CA TYR A 52 1.04 6.90 1.17
C TYR A 52 -0.30 7.50 1.62
N ARG A 53 -1.11 7.94 0.65
CA ARG A 53 -2.42 8.57 0.94
C ARG A 53 -3.39 7.66 1.68
N LEU A 54 -3.45 6.37 1.30
CA LEU A 54 -4.35 5.41 1.94
C LEU A 54 -3.91 5.06 3.36
N ILE A 55 -2.60 4.93 3.61
CA ILE A 55 -2.06 4.66 4.94
C ILE A 55 -2.17 5.89 5.84
N ASP A 56 -1.83 7.09 5.36
CA ASP A 56 -1.99 8.32 6.13
C ASP A 56 -3.45 8.53 6.54
N LYS A 57 -4.38 8.28 5.61
CA LYS A 57 -5.82 8.28 5.93
C LYS A 57 -6.17 7.26 7.02
N ALA A 58 -5.73 6.01 6.88
CA ALA A 58 -6.00 4.94 7.85
C ALA A 58 -5.50 5.29 9.26
N LEU A 59 -4.29 5.83 9.35
CA LEU A 59 -3.68 6.27 10.61
C LEU A 59 -4.45 7.44 11.23
N ARG A 60 -4.78 8.46 10.43
CA ARG A 60 -5.51 9.64 10.89
C ARG A 60 -6.92 9.34 11.39
N THR A 61 -7.57 8.33 10.83
CA THR A 61 -8.93 7.93 11.21
C THR A 61 -8.97 6.76 12.17
N GLU A 62 -7.81 6.25 12.60
CA GLU A 62 -7.70 5.04 13.44
C GLU A 62 -8.49 3.85 12.85
N ASP A 63 -8.51 3.73 11.52
CA ASP A 63 -9.26 2.68 10.82
C ASP A 63 -8.48 1.37 10.88
N ILE A 64 -8.74 0.58 11.92
CA ILE A 64 -8.06 -0.69 12.21
C ILE A 64 -8.24 -1.69 11.06
N GLU A 65 -9.40 -1.71 10.41
CA GLU A 65 -9.67 -2.61 9.28
C GLU A 65 -8.79 -2.23 8.07
N LEU A 66 -8.65 -0.94 7.81
CA LEU A 66 -7.78 -0.45 6.74
C LEU A 66 -6.30 -0.69 7.08
N LEU A 67 -5.88 -0.44 8.33
CA LEU A 67 -4.52 -0.76 8.77
C LEU A 67 -4.21 -2.25 8.65
N TYR A 68 -5.16 -3.11 9.03
CA TYR A 68 -5.01 -4.56 8.86
C TYR A 68 -4.94 -4.95 7.38
N LEU A 69 -5.74 -4.34 6.51
CA LEU A 69 -5.66 -4.58 5.07
C LEU A 69 -4.28 -4.22 4.50
N PHE A 70 -3.74 -3.06 4.90
CA PHE A 70 -2.42 -2.56 4.47
C PHE A 70 -1.24 -3.19 5.24
N ARG A 71 -1.49 -4.15 6.15
CA ARG A 71 -0.45 -4.78 7.00
C ARG A 71 0.73 -5.35 6.23
N PHE A 72 0.51 -5.84 5.01
CA PHE A 72 1.58 -6.36 4.16
C PHE A 72 2.65 -5.30 3.93
N TYR A 73 2.23 -4.11 3.49
CA TYR A 73 3.14 -3.01 3.20
C TYR A 73 3.64 -2.32 4.47
N ILE A 74 2.80 -2.17 5.49
CA ILE A 74 3.19 -1.54 6.76
C ILE A 74 4.33 -2.32 7.43
N VAL A 75 4.29 -3.66 7.41
CA VAL A 75 5.38 -4.48 7.96
C VAL A 75 6.68 -4.26 7.18
N ASP A 76 6.61 -4.23 5.85
CA ASP A 76 7.78 -3.97 5.00
C ASP A 76 8.34 -2.55 5.25
N LEU A 77 7.47 -1.56 5.37
CA LEU A 77 7.85 -0.18 5.68
C LEU A 77 8.54 -0.06 7.05
N CYS A 78 7.95 -0.65 8.10
CA CYS A 78 8.56 -0.66 9.43
C CYS A 78 9.93 -1.34 9.42
N SER A 79 10.10 -2.41 8.65
CA SER A 79 11.38 -3.13 8.55
C SER A 79 12.52 -2.31 7.94
N GLN A 80 12.20 -1.23 7.21
CA GLN A 80 13.19 -0.30 6.69
C GLN A 80 13.54 0.85 7.64
N LEU A 81 12.77 1.02 8.71
CA LEU A 81 12.94 2.10 9.69
C LEU A 81 13.69 1.66 10.96
N GLU A 82 13.86 0.35 11.14
CA GLU A 82 14.70 -0.27 12.19
C GLU A 82 16.19 -0.22 11.83
#